data_AF-A0A3B4H2C0-F1
#
_entry.id   AF-A0A3B4H2C0-F1
#
_cell.length_a   1.000
_cell.length_b   1.000
_cell.length_c   1.000
_cell.angle_alpha   90.00
_cell.angle_beta   90.00
_cell.angle_gamma   90.00
#
_symmetry.space_group_name_H-M   'P 1'
#
loop_
_entity.id
_entity.type
_entity.pdbx_description
1 polymer ?
#
loop_
_entity_poly.entity_id
_entity_poly.type
_entity_poly.pdbx_seq_one_letter_code
_entity_poly.pdbx_strand_id
1 'polypeptide(L)'
;MGGFSSLTPQRLVLECLCKLSIKDCNVDLLLATPPFIRQQKLFSTLVRLVGERKSQVCREMAVAVLSNLAQGDPTAARAVAQQKGSVGTLIGFLEDCVAMAQYQQNPHSLLHTAVPPEPPSINMMCRAAKALLAMARVEENRTDFVLYESRLLDISLSSALNSSVAAIMCEVLFKIGHS
;
A
#
# COMPACT_ATOMS: atom_id res chain seq x y z
N MET A 1 12.28 30.78 8.84
CA MET A 1 11.21 31.04 7.85
C MET A 1 11.78 30.79 6.46
N GLY A 2 11.26 29.77 5.75
CA GLY A 2 11.68 29.44 4.37
C GLY A 2 12.05 27.97 4.11
N GLY A 3 11.26 27.00 4.58
CA GLY A 3 11.47 25.58 4.29
C GLY A 3 10.89 25.17 2.92
N PHE A 4 11.49 25.62 1.82
CA PHE A 4 11.12 25.24 0.46
C PHE A 4 12.42 24.96 -0.32
N SER A 5 12.68 23.80 -0.92
CA SER A 5 11.80 22.83 -1.59
C SER A 5 12.48 21.45 -1.64
N SER A 6 11.82 20.38 -1.18
CA SER A 6 12.28 19.00 -1.46
C SER A 6 11.67 18.45 -2.75
N LEU A 7 11.57 19.31 -3.77
CA LEU A 7 11.15 18.90 -5.10
C LEU A 7 12.33 18.21 -5.78
N THR A 8 12.33 16.89 -5.74
CA THR A 8 13.26 16.07 -6.53
C THR A 8 12.57 15.62 -7.81
N PRO A 9 13.32 15.34 -8.90
CA PRO A 9 12.75 14.72 -10.10
C PRO A 9 11.97 13.45 -9.78
N GLN A 10 12.44 12.66 -8.80
CA GLN A 10 11.75 11.46 -8.35
C GLN A 10 10.38 11.76 -7.73
N ARG A 11 10.27 12.80 -6.89
CA ARG A 11 9.00 13.21 -6.29
C ARG A 11 8.00 13.71 -7.33
N LEU A 12 8.48 14.48 -8.30
CA LEU A 12 7.68 14.95 -9.44
C LEU A 12 7.15 13.78 -10.28
N VAL A 13 8.00 12.81 -10.60
CA VAL A 13 7.60 11.62 -11.35
C VAL A 13 6.59 10.79 -10.55
N LEU A 14 6.80 10.62 -9.24
CA LEU A 14 5.87 9.90 -8.38
C LEU A 14 4.48 10.58 -8.35
N GLU A 15 4.44 11.91 -8.25
CA GLU A 15 3.20 12.68 -8.32
C GLU A 15 2.50 12.53 -9.68
N CYS A 16 3.27 12.56 -10.77
CA CYS A 16 2.77 12.33 -12.13
C CYS A 16 2.17 10.92 -12.26
N LEU A 17 2.88 9.89 -11.82
CA LEU A 17 2.41 8.49 -11.82
C LEU A 17 1.15 8.32 -10.97
N CYS A 18 1.07 8.98 -9.81
CA CYS A 18 -0.14 9.01 -8.98
C CYS A 18 -1.34 9.51 -9.77
N LYS A 19 -1.22 10.65 -10.46
CA LYS A 19 -2.32 11.24 -11.22
C LYS A 19 -2.67 10.41 -12.46
N LEU A 20 -1.67 9.92 -13.18
CA LEU A 20 -1.88 9.09 -14.37
C LEU A 20 -2.59 7.77 -14.03
N SER A 21 -2.13 7.08 -12.98
CA SER A 21 -2.64 5.75 -12.61
C SER A 21 -4.07 5.74 -12.05
N ILE A 22 -4.73 6.89 -11.90
CA ILE A 22 -6.15 6.97 -11.53
C ILE A 22 -7.06 6.44 -12.64
N LYS A 23 -6.61 6.50 -13.90
CA LYS A 23 -7.39 6.05 -15.06
C LYS A 23 -6.87 4.71 -15.54
N ASP A 24 -7.77 3.74 -15.71
CA ASP A 24 -7.43 2.37 -16.13
C ASP A 24 -6.69 2.35 -17.48
N CYS A 25 -7.14 3.14 -18.45
CA CYS A 25 -6.46 3.24 -19.75
C CYS A 25 -5.00 3.72 -19.64
N ASN A 26 -4.68 4.58 -18.66
CA ASN A 26 -3.31 5.00 -18.42
C ASN A 26 -2.51 3.89 -17.73
N VAL A 27 -3.14 3.12 -16.84
CA VAL A 27 -2.53 1.93 -16.22
C VAL A 27 -2.18 0.92 -17.31
N ASP A 28 -3.08 0.65 -18.24
CA ASP A 28 -2.83 -0.23 -19.39
C ASP A 28 -1.61 0.25 -20.20
N LEU A 29 -1.54 1.55 -20.51
CA LEU A 29 -0.40 2.14 -21.23
C LEU A 29 0.91 2.03 -20.45
N LEU A 30 0.88 2.26 -19.13
CA LEU A 30 2.06 2.12 -18.26
C LEU A 30 2.56 0.67 -18.24
N LEU A 31 1.64 -0.30 -18.15
CA LEU A 31 1.95 -1.73 -18.12
C LEU A 31 2.28 -2.31 -19.51
N ALA A 32 1.87 -1.65 -20.60
CA ALA A 32 2.27 -1.98 -21.96
C ALA A 32 3.69 -1.48 -22.32
N THR A 33 4.32 -0.66 -21.48
CA THR A 33 5.62 -0.03 -21.79
C THR A 33 6.77 -1.06 -21.72
N PRO A 34 7.42 -1.43 -22.84
CA PRO A 34 8.55 -2.36 -22.83
C PRO A 34 9.85 -1.65 -22.39
N PRO A 35 10.91 -2.36 -21.97
CA PRO A 35 10.92 -3.77 -21.59
C PRO A 35 10.37 -3.97 -20.16
N PHE A 36 9.81 -5.15 -19.90
CA PHE A 36 9.18 -5.52 -18.62
C PHE A 36 10.11 -5.34 -17.40
N ILE A 37 11.42 -5.50 -17.57
CA ILE A 37 12.40 -5.27 -16.50
C ILE A 37 12.35 -3.84 -15.93
N ARG A 38 11.92 -2.84 -16.71
CA ARG A 38 11.71 -1.47 -16.20
C ARG A 38 10.54 -1.41 -15.23
N GLN A 39 9.48 -2.17 -15.50
CA GLN A 39 8.30 -2.26 -14.63
C GLN A 39 8.66 -2.94 -13.31
N GLN A 40 9.42 -4.03 -13.35
CA GLN A 40 9.91 -4.68 -12.12
C GLN A 40 10.75 -3.74 -11.25
N LYS A 41 11.65 -2.95 -11.85
CA LYS A 41 12.42 -1.92 -11.13
C LYS A 41 11.54 -0.83 -10.54
N LEU A 42 10.48 -0.43 -11.26
CA LEU A 42 9.47 0.51 -10.74
C LEU A 42 8.75 -0.08 -9.54
N PHE A 43 8.26 -1.33 -9.61
CA PHE A 43 7.59 -2.01 -8.50
C PHE A 43 8.51 -2.10 -7.26
N SER A 44 9.77 -2.49 -7.46
CA SER A 44 10.79 -2.51 -6.40
C SER A 44 10.94 -1.15 -5.72
N THR A 45 11.00 -0.08 -6.53
CA THR A 45 11.12 1.30 -6.04
C THR A 45 9.88 1.73 -5.27
N LEU A 46 8.68 1.43 -5.77
CA LEU A 46 7.42 1.74 -5.10
C LEU A 46 7.31 1.01 -3.77
N VAL A 47 7.60 -0.30 -3.72
CA VAL A 47 7.63 -1.07 -2.46
C VAL A 47 8.59 -0.44 -1.46
N ARG A 48 9.81 -0.08 -1.88
CA ARG A 48 10.78 0.61 -1.01
C ARG A 48 10.23 1.93 -0.46
N LEU A 49 9.55 2.73 -1.30
CA LEU A 49 8.94 4.00 -0.88
C LEU A 49 7.76 3.79 0.07
N VAL A 50 6.97 2.72 -0.10
CA VAL A 50 5.92 2.34 0.88
C VAL A 50 6.53 1.95 2.23
N GLY A 51 7.73 1.38 2.25
CA GLY A 51 8.46 1.09 3.49
C GLY A 51 9.14 2.31 4.13
N GLU A 52 9.26 3.43 3.42
CA GLU A 52 10.02 4.60 3.85
C GLU A 52 9.20 5.54 4.73
N ARG A 53 9.32 5.37 6.05
CA ARG A 53 8.61 6.18 7.07
C ARG A 53 9.06 7.64 7.19
N LYS A 54 10.10 8.05 6.44
CA LYS A 54 10.63 9.43 6.49
C LYS A 54 9.71 10.45 5.82
N SER A 55 8.90 10.03 4.85
CA SER A 55 8.00 10.92 4.13
C SER A 55 6.64 10.26 3.90
N GLN A 56 5.67 10.63 4.74
CA GLN A 56 4.31 10.11 4.67
C GLN A 56 3.67 10.34 3.29
N VAL A 57 3.86 11.53 2.71
CA VAL A 57 3.32 11.86 1.38
C VAL A 57 3.87 10.94 0.29
N CYS A 58 5.19 10.69 0.27
CA CYS A 58 5.78 9.77 -0.71
C CYS A 58 5.29 8.34 -0.51
N ARG A 59 5.11 7.93 0.74
CA ARG A 59 4.61 6.61 1.12
C ARG A 59 3.18 6.39 0.61
N GLU A 60 2.31 7.37 0.81
CA GLU A 60 0.92 7.35 0.34
C GLU A 60 0.82 7.40 -1.19
N MET A 61 1.64 8.23 -1.83
CA MET A 61 1.70 8.24 -3.29
C MET A 61 2.16 6.88 -3.84
N ALA A 62 3.21 6.30 -3.23
CA ALA A 62 3.71 5.00 -3.66
C ALA A 62 2.68 3.89 -3.50
N VAL A 63 1.94 3.86 -2.39
CA VAL A 63 0.88 2.84 -2.19
C VAL A 63 -0.27 3.03 -3.17
N ALA A 64 -0.60 4.27 -3.52
CA ALA A 64 -1.64 4.56 -4.50
C ALA A 64 -1.25 4.08 -5.91
N VAL A 65 -0.03 4.38 -6.36
CA VAL A 65 0.47 3.89 -7.66
C VAL A 65 0.57 2.37 -7.66
N LEU A 66 1.17 1.77 -6.64
CA LEU A 66 1.35 0.33 -6.55
C LEU A 66 0.01 -0.42 -6.58
N SER A 67 -0.99 0.10 -5.86
CA SER A 67 -2.35 -0.43 -5.83
C SER A 67 -3.03 -0.37 -7.19
N ASN A 68 -2.93 0.76 -7.90
CA ASN A 68 -3.51 0.90 -9.23
C ASN A 68 -2.83 -0.04 -10.25
N LEU A 69 -1.50 -0.12 -10.23
CA LEU A 69 -0.74 -1.00 -11.14
C LEU A 69 -1.02 -2.49 -10.88
N ALA A 70 -1.08 -2.91 -9.61
CA ALA A 70 -1.39 -4.30 -9.27
C ALA A 70 -2.82 -4.69 -9.65
N GLN A 71 -3.79 -3.77 -9.57
CA GLN A 71 -5.18 -4.04 -9.98
C GLN A 71 -5.36 -4.07 -11.50
N GLY A 72 -4.49 -3.40 -12.26
CA GLY A 72 -4.62 -3.27 -13.71
C GLY A 72 -4.36 -4.56 -14.49
N ASP A 73 -3.42 -5.41 -14.03
CA ASP A 73 -3.06 -6.63 -14.74
C ASP A 73 -2.56 -7.74 -13.79
N PRO A 74 -2.99 -9.01 -13.96
CA PRO A 74 -2.51 -10.13 -13.13
C PRO A 74 -0.98 -10.35 -13.19
N THR A 75 -0.33 -10.08 -14.32
CA THR A 75 1.13 -10.16 -14.47
C THR A 75 1.81 -9.08 -13.64
N ALA A 76 1.24 -7.88 -13.60
CA ALA A 76 1.70 -6.81 -12.71
C ALA A 76 1.51 -7.18 -11.23
N ALA A 77 0.35 -7.70 -10.85
CA ALA A 77 0.09 -8.19 -9.50
C ALA A 77 1.10 -9.27 -9.06
N ARG A 78 1.39 -10.23 -9.94
CA ARG A 78 2.43 -11.24 -9.74
C ARG A 78 3.80 -10.61 -9.53
N ALA A 79 4.21 -9.73 -10.43
CA ALA A 79 5.52 -9.12 -10.38
C ALA A 79 5.71 -8.21 -9.16
N VAL A 80 4.64 -7.59 -8.65
CA VAL A 80 4.66 -6.84 -7.38
C VAL A 80 4.86 -7.78 -6.20
N ALA A 81 4.11 -8.89 -6.10
CA ALA A 81 4.26 -9.87 -5.02
C ALA A 81 5.68 -10.45 -4.98
N GLN A 82 6.28 -10.72 -6.14
CA GLN A 82 7.66 -11.21 -6.26
C GLN A 82 8.73 -10.19 -5.83
N GLN A 83 8.39 -8.91 -5.63
CA GLN A 83 9.35 -7.96 -5.06
C GLN A 83 9.63 -8.31 -3.61
N LYS A 84 10.93 -8.32 -3.24
CA LYS A 84 11.38 -8.68 -1.89
C LYS A 84 10.65 -7.86 -0.83
N GLY A 85 9.88 -8.54 0.03
CA GLY A 85 9.17 -7.94 1.15
C GLY A 85 7.95 -7.11 0.79
N SER A 86 7.42 -7.22 -0.44
CA SER A 86 6.24 -6.47 -0.91
C SER A 86 5.01 -6.64 0.00
N VAL A 87 4.61 -7.88 0.27
CA VAL A 87 3.47 -8.25 1.12
C VAL A 87 3.66 -7.69 2.52
N GLY A 88 4.79 -7.99 3.16
CA GLY A 88 5.12 -7.50 4.50
C GLY A 88 5.18 -5.97 4.59
N THR A 89 5.60 -5.28 3.53
CA THR A 89 5.67 -3.81 3.48
C THR A 89 4.27 -3.19 3.41
N LEU A 90 3.36 -3.77 2.61
CA LEU A 90 1.97 -3.33 2.55
C LEU A 90 1.20 -3.62 3.84
N ILE A 91 1.47 -4.77 4.47
CA ILE A 91 0.92 -5.10 5.79
C ILE A 91 1.46 -4.12 6.84
N GLY A 92 2.76 -3.84 6.85
CA GLY A 92 3.36 -2.85 7.74
C GLY A 92 2.80 -1.43 7.53
N PHE A 93 2.42 -1.08 6.30
CA PHE A 93 1.67 0.16 6.03
C PHE A 93 0.32 0.16 6.75
N LEU A 94 -0.46 -0.90 6.62
CA LEU A 94 -1.76 -1.02 7.28
C LEU A 94 -1.65 -1.04 8.81
N GLU A 95 -0.68 -1.77 9.37
CA GLU A 95 -0.41 -1.80 10.81
C GLU A 95 -0.10 -0.41 11.36
N ASP A 96 0.78 0.35 10.68
CA ASP A 96 1.08 1.72 11.08
C ASP A 96 -0.20 2.59 11.04
N CYS A 97 -1.04 2.44 10.01
CA CYS A 97 -2.32 3.17 9.92
C CYS A 97 -3.28 2.82 11.06
N VAL A 98 -3.41 1.54 11.38
CA VAL A 98 -4.27 1.04 12.47
C VAL A 98 -3.78 1.55 13.82
N ALA A 99 -2.47 1.50 14.08
CA ALA A 99 -1.88 2.01 15.31
C ALA A 99 -2.14 3.52 15.48
N MET A 100 -2.04 4.30 14.40
CA MET A 100 -2.38 5.73 14.41
C MET A 100 -3.87 5.97 14.69
N ALA A 101 -4.76 5.19 14.08
CA ALA A 101 -6.20 5.28 14.32
C ALA A 101 -6.57 4.94 15.78
N GLN A 102 -5.94 3.90 16.36
CA GLN A 102 -6.11 3.52 17.76
C GLN A 102 -5.69 4.64 18.71
N TYR A 103 -4.55 5.29 18.42
CA TYR A 103 -4.05 6.40 19.25
C TYR A 103 -5.04 7.57 19.31
N GLN A 104 -5.72 7.88 18.20
CA GLN A 104 -6.71 8.96 18.15
C GLN A 104 -8.03 8.64 18.85
N GLN A 105 -8.42 7.37 18.90
CA GLN A 105 -9.64 6.96 19.58
C GLN A 105 -9.52 6.92 21.11
N ASN A 106 -8.31 7.04 21.66
CA ASN A 106 -8.08 7.03 23.11
C ASN A 106 -7.57 8.38 23.65
N PRO A 107 -8.47 9.35 23.92
CA PRO A 107 -8.10 10.72 24.29
C PRO A 107 -7.39 10.86 25.65
N HIS A 108 -7.37 9.82 26.50
CA HIS A 108 -6.66 9.86 27.79
C HIS A 108 -5.12 9.85 27.65
N SER A 109 -4.58 9.56 26.47
CA SER A 109 -3.13 9.62 26.18
C SER A 109 -2.62 11.00 25.71
N LEU A 110 -3.50 12.02 25.63
CA LEU A 110 -3.21 13.34 25.04
C LEU A 110 -2.50 14.34 25.98
N LEU A 111 -2.16 13.95 27.21
CA LEU A 111 -1.61 14.90 28.20
C LEU A 111 -0.15 15.30 27.93
N HIS A 112 0.57 14.62 27.05
CA HIS A 112 1.94 15.01 26.69
C HIS A 112 2.23 14.64 25.23
N THR A 113 2.32 15.63 24.35
CA THR A 113 3.28 15.83 23.24
C THR A 113 2.65 16.57 22.05
N ALA A 114 3.53 17.10 21.19
CA ALA A 114 3.26 17.92 20.01
C ALA A 114 2.13 17.41 19.11
N VAL A 115 1.62 18.29 18.24
CA VAL A 115 0.60 17.99 17.21
C VAL A 115 0.87 16.61 16.59
N PRO A 116 0.00 15.61 16.86
CA PRO A 116 0.23 14.27 16.35
C PRO A 116 0.17 14.29 14.82
N PRO A 117 1.02 13.50 14.14
CA PRO A 117 0.98 13.38 12.68
C PRO A 117 -0.42 12.99 12.21
N GLU A 118 -0.87 13.61 11.11
CA GLU A 118 -2.18 13.33 10.53
C GLU A 118 -2.26 11.84 10.13
N PRO A 119 -3.33 11.13 10.51
CA PRO A 119 -3.47 9.73 10.18
C PRO A 119 -3.60 9.57 8.67
N PRO A 120 -2.99 8.52 8.08
CA PRO A 120 -3.26 8.16 6.70
C PRO A 120 -4.77 8.00 6.48
N SER A 121 -5.28 8.60 5.42
CA SER A 121 -6.71 8.55 5.12
C SER A 121 -7.19 7.11 4.93
N ILE A 122 -8.46 6.85 5.26
CA ILE A 122 -9.13 5.56 4.99
C ILE A 122 -8.95 5.14 3.52
N ASN A 123 -8.90 6.11 2.59
CA ASN A 123 -8.64 5.86 1.18
C ASN A 123 -7.28 5.16 0.94
N MET A 124 -6.23 5.59 1.64
CA MET A 124 -4.90 4.97 1.52
C MET A 124 -4.85 3.58 2.12
N MET A 125 -5.56 3.34 3.23
CA MET A 125 -5.73 1.99 3.77
C MET A 125 -6.47 1.07 2.77
N CYS A 126 -7.56 1.55 2.17
CA CYS A 126 -8.26 0.82 1.11
C CYS A 126 -7.35 0.50 -0.08
N ARG A 127 -6.47 1.42 -0.48
CA ARG A 127 -5.50 1.19 -1.57
C ARG A 127 -4.48 0.12 -1.22
N ALA A 128 -3.92 0.16 -0.02
CA ALA A 128 -3.01 -0.88 0.47
C ALA A 128 -3.69 -2.26 0.51
N ALA A 129 -4.91 -2.33 1.06
CA ALA A 129 -5.70 -3.56 1.12
C ALA A 129 -6.06 -4.08 -0.29
N LYS A 130 -6.41 -3.19 -1.23
CA LYS A 130 -6.67 -3.57 -2.64
C LYS A 130 -5.41 -4.04 -3.36
N ALA A 131 -4.24 -3.52 -3.04
CA ALA A 131 -2.98 -4.02 -3.56
C ALA A 131 -2.74 -5.47 -3.07
N LEU A 132 -2.93 -5.72 -1.77
CA LEU A 132 -2.87 -7.08 -1.19
C LEU A 132 -3.88 -8.02 -1.85
N LEU A 133 -5.12 -7.55 -2.07
CA LEU A 133 -6.17 -8.33 -2.73
C LEU A 133 -5.81 -8.68 -4.18
N ALA A 134 -5.30 -7.71 -4.95
CA ALA A 134 -4.87 -7.95 -6.32
C ALA A 134 -3.76 -9.00 -6.39
N MET A 135 -2.78 -8.93 -5.48
CA MET A 135 -1.72 -9.93 -5.37
C MET A 135 -2.26 -11.31 -4.94
N ALA A 136 -3.16 -11.37 -3.97
CA ALA A 136 -3.72 -12.63 -3.45
C ALA A 136 -4.69 -13.30 -4.45
N ARG A 137 -5.23 -12.56 -5.41
CA ARG A 137 -6.05 -13.13 -6.50
C ARG A 137 -5.22 -13.95 -7.50
N VAL A 138 -3.90 -13.76 -7.54
CA VAL A 138 -2.99 -14.57 -8.36
C VAL A 138 -2.58 -15.79 -7.55
N GLU A 139 -2.92 -16.99 -8.03
CA GLU A 139 -2.75 -18.22 -7.27
C GLU A 139 -1.29 -18.51 -6.93
N GLU A 140 -0.39 -18.16 -7.83
CA GLU A 140 1.05 -18.41 -7.65
C GLU A 140 1.70 -17.51 -6.61
N ASN A 141 1.02 -16.43 -6.19
CA ASN A 141 1.50 -15.56 -5.12
C ASN A 141 1.10 -16.09 -3.73
N ARG A 142 0.25 -17.12 -3.62
CA ARG A 142 -0.29 -17.57 -2.32
C ARG A 142 0.83 -17.93 -1.33
N THR A 143 1.92 -18.53 -1.80
CA THR A 143 3.09 -18.86 -0.96
C THR A 143 3.76 -17.63 -0.35
N ASP A 144 3.67 -16.47 -0.99
CA ASP A 144 4.22 -15.21 -0.47
C ASP A 144 3.41 -14.66 0.72
N PHE A 145 2.19 -15.16 0.94
CA PHE A 145 1.30 -14.72 2.03
C PHE A 145 1.35 -15.59 3.28
N VAL A 146 1.86 -16.82 3.20
CA VAL A 146 1.81 -17.83 4.29
C VAL A 146 2.40 -17.30 5.60
N LEU A 147 3.53 -16.59 5.54
CA LEU A 147 4.20 -16.04 6.72
C LEU A 147 3.48 -14.84 7.34
N TYR A 148 2.44 -14.33 6.70
CA TYR A 148 1.75 -13.11 7.07
C TYR A 148 0.29 -13.30 7.47
N GLU A 149 -0.23 -14.53 7.40
CA GLU A 149 -1.63 -14.83 7.69
C GLU A 149 -2.10 -14.35 9.07
N SER A 150 -1.31 -14.63 10.12
CA SER A 150 -1.60 -14.14 11.48
C SER A 150 -1.70 -12.61 11.53
N ARG A 151 -0.78 -11.90 10.86
CA ARG A 151 -0.77 -10.42 10.85
C ARG A 151 -1.97 -9.86 10.10
N LEU A 152 -2.37 -10.50 9.00
CA LEU A 152 -3.58 -10.13 8.25
C LEU A 152 -4.84 -10.32 9.10
N LEU A 153 -4.91 -11.42 9.85
CA LEU A 153 -5.99 -11.68 10.81
C LEU A 153 -6.02 -10.60 11.90
N ASP A 154 -4.89 -10.30 12.53
CA ASP A 154 -4.79 -9.28 13.58
C ASP A 154 -5.28 -7.90 13.09
N ILE A 155 -4.89 -7.50 11.88
CA ILE A 155 -5.39 -6.25 11.27
C ILE A 155 -6.91 -6.32 11.07
N SER A 156 -7.43 -7.41 10.49
CA SER A 156 -8.85 -7.55 10.16
C SER A 156 -9.77 -7.53 11.39
N LEU A 157 -9.25 -7.96 12.54
CA LEU A 157 -9.96 -7.99 13.82
C LEU A 157 -9.83 -6.70 14.63
N SER A 158 -9.01 -5.74 14.18
CA SER A 158 -8.80 -4.48 14.91
C SER A 158 -10.06 -3.63 14.92
N SER A 159 -10.50 -3.22 16.12
CA SER A 159 -11.65 -2.32 16.30
C SER A 159 -11.44 -0.92 15.70
N ALA A 160 -10.20 -0.52 15.47
CA ALA A 160 -9.85 0.75 14.86
C ALA A 160 -9.85 0.70 13.32
N LEU A 161 -9.99 -0.50 12.73
CA LEU A 161 -10.05 -0.64 11.28
C LEU A 161 -11.42 -0.23 10.76
N ASN A 162 -11.45 0.63 9.74
CA ASN A 162 -12.70 1.01 9.09
C ASN A 162 -13.35 -0.20 8.41
N SER A 163 -14.69 -0.31 8.50
CA SER A 163 -15.46 -1.44 7.96
C SER A 163 -15.24 -1.69 6.46
N SER A 164 -15.02 -0.64 5.67
CA SER A 164 -14.74 -0.77 4.23
C SER A 164 -13.36 -1.40 3.96
N VAL A 165 -12.36 -1.08 4.80
CA VAL A 165 -11.03 -1.70 4.72
C VAL A 165 -11.09 -3.13 5.23
N ALA A 166 -11.81 -3.36 6.34
CA ALA A 166 -12.02 -4.69 6.91
C ALA A 166 -12.65 -5.66 5.90
N ALA A 167 -13.66 -5.23 5.14
CA ALA A 167 -14.26 -6.05 4.09
C ALA A 167 -13.25 -6.50 3.03
N ILE A 168 -12.36 -5.62 2.59
CA ILE A 168 -11.29 -5.95 1.63
C ILE A 168 -10.28 -6.92 2.27
N MET A 169 -9.93 -6.72 3.54
CA MET A 169 -9.03 -7.60 4.29
C MET A 169 -9.62 -8.98 4.55
N CYS A 170 -10.94 -9.11 4.64
CA CYS A 170 -11.62 -10.40 4.65
C CYS A 170 -11.52 -11.10 3.29
N GLU A 171 -11.63 -10.36 2.16
CA GLU A 171 -11.42 -10.93 0.82
C GLU A 171 -9.97 -11.41 0.60
N VAL A 172 -8.98 -10.54 0.90
CA VAL A 172 -7.79 -10.89 1.68
C VAL A 172 -7.59 -12.36 2.07
N LEU A 173 -7.97 -12.58 3.32
CA LEU A 173 -7.91 -13.83 4.06
C LEU A 173 -8.65 -14.97 3.34
N PHE A 174 -9.80 -14.68 2.72
CA PHE A 174 -10.56 -15.67 1.96
C PHE A 174 -9.75 -16.22 0.79
N LYS A 175 -9.05 -15.38 0.03
CA LYS A 175 -8.26 -15.79 -1.13
C LYS A 175 -7.03 -16.61 -0.77
N ILE A 176 -6.44 -16.36 0.40
CA ILE A 176 -5.29 -17.14 0.87
C ILE A 176 -5.71 -18.44 1.59
N GLY A 177 -6.84 -18.43 2.30
CA GLY A 177 -7.33 -19.56 3.12
C GLY A 177 -8.01 -20.70 2.35
N HIS A 178 -8.40 -20.51 1.08
CA HIS A 178 -8.91 -21.60 0.21
C HIS A 178 -7.77 -22.41 -0.43
N SER A 179 -6.80 -22.82 0.39
CA SER A 179 -5.62 -23.59 -0.04
C SER A 179 -5.57 -24.95 0.66
#